data_AF-A0A4Q3Y690-F1
#
_entry.id   AF-A0A4Q3Y690-F1
#
_cell.length_a   1.000
_cell.length_b   1.000
_cell.length_c   1.000
_cell.angle_alpha   90.00
_cell.angle_beta   90.00
_cell.angle_gamma   90.00
#
_symmetry.space_group_name_H-M   'P 1'
#
loop_
_entity.id
_entity.type
_entity.pdbx_description
1 polymer ?
#
loop_
_entity_poly.entity_id
_entity_poly.type
_entity_poly.pdbx_seq_one_letter_code
_entity_poly.pdbx_strand_id
1 'polypeptide(L)'
;MFKNLCAKLYYEQDKPKRIDGNKDNEGFISTLVFSVIHLLWCLSLIEIFKGIAVSRSPSTERKSRANAIDFHTVLKWVIVLFFLVYPRGLAWKVGVGTLAYFLFMNLFSYFYYHLWKYEPPTEIASKPDVFHARTNRRFILFALSFLYSIVGFAAFFRGPWGAELRLFDRSMENAPITDALAASVANAFTFTPGQFVPASHFGYALLTTQVFYSFVFLVVILVVSLPPKS
;
A
#
# COMPACT_ATOMS: atom_id res chain seq x y z
N MET A 1 11.95 -18.82 -15.98
CA MET A 1 10.80 -19.40 -15.25
C MET A 1 9.81 -18.33 -14.77
N PHE A 2 10.23 -17.32 -13.99
CA PHE A 2 9.32 -16.26 -13.49
C PHE A 2 8.59 -15.43 -14.58
N LYS A 3 9.27 -15.07 -15.68
CA LYS A 3 8.65 -14.31 -16.79
C LYS A 3 7.44 -15.03 -17.42
N ASN A 4 7.49 -16.35 -17.56
CA ASN A 4 6.41 -17.14 -18.16
C ASN A 4 5.20 -17.29 -17.21
N LEU A 5 5.43 -17.31 -15.90
CA LEU A 5 4.36 -17.35 -14.90
C LEU A 5 3.61 -16.01 -14.85
N CYS A 6 4.35 -14.88 -14.84
CA CYS A 6 3.72 -13.55 -14.86
C CYS A 6 2.89 -13.35 -16.15
N ALA A 7 3.39 -13.76 -17.31
CA ALA A 7 2.69 -13.59 -18.58
C ALA A 7 1.35 -14.34 -18.68
N LYS A 8 1.16 -15.43 -17.92
CA LYS A 8 -0.05 -16.28 -18.02
C LYS A 8 -1.14 -15.94 -17.01
N LEU A 9 -0.78 -15.42 -15.84
CA LEU A 9 -1.71 -15.17 -14.72
C LEU A 9 -1.97 -13.69 -14.45
N TYR A 10 -1.17 -12.79 -14.99
CA TYR A 10 -1.28 -11.36 -14.69
C TYR A 10 -2.04 -10.63 -15.79
N TYR A 11 -2.68 -9.53 -15.39
CA TYR A 11 -3.41 -8.67 -16.30
C TYR A 11 -2.44 -7.78 -17.11
N GLU A 12 -2.20 -8.17 -18.37
CA GLU A 12 -1.20 -7.56 -19.26
C GLU A 12 -1.39 -6.05 -19.48
N GLN A 13 -2.62 -5.52 -19.43
CA GLN A 13 -2.86 -4.09 -19.62
C GLN A 13 -2.34 -3.21 -18.46
N ASP A 14 -2.09 -3.80 -17.29
CA ASP A 14 -1.52 -3.12 -16.14
C ASP A 14 -0.01 -3.33 -15.99
N LYS A 15 0.62 -4.05 -16.94
CA LYS A 15 2.06 -4.33 -16.92
C LYS A 15 2.89 -3.03 -17.00
N PRO A 16 3.97 -2.90 -16.21
CA PRO A 16 4.89 -1.77 -16.34
C PRO A 16 5.46 -1.71 -17.76
N LYS A 17 5.28 -0.58 -18.44
CA LYS A 17 5.85 -0.31 -19.77
C LYS A 17 7.01 0.66 -19.62
N ARG A 18 8.07 0.46 -20.40
CA ARG A 18 9.08 1.52 -20.59
C ARG A 18 8.45 2.59 -21.46
N ILE A 19 8.77 3.85 -21.15
CA ILE A 19 8.40 4.97 -22.03
C ILE A 19 9.40 4.91 -23.18
N ASP A 20 8.98 4.31 -24.29
CA ASP A 20 9.76 4.24 -25.52
C ASP A 20 9.79 5.64 -26.14
N GLY A 21 10.71 6.49 -25.68
CA GLY A 21 10.74 7.90 -26.13
C GLY A 21 12.09 8.59 -26.05
N ASN A 22 13.07 8.07 -25.30
CA ASN A 22 14.43 8.62 -25.32
C ASN A 22 15.46 7.57 -24.90
N LYS A 23 16.06 6.87 -25.87
CA LYS A 23 17.11 5.86 -25.62
C LYS A 23 18.32 6.47 -24.89
N ASP A 24 18.52 7.78 -25.00
CA ASP A 24 19.62 8.50 -24.35
C ASP A 24 19.41 8.70 -22.84
N ASN A 25 18.18 8.50 -22.34
CA ASN A 25 17.85 8.55 -20.91
C ASN A 25 17.78 7.16 -20.25
N GLU A 26 18.11 6.08 -20.97
CA GLU A 26 18.17 4.71 -20.44
C GLU A 26 19.46 4.44 -19.66
N GLY A 27 19.71 5.22 -18.63
CA GLY A 27 20.81 4.98 -17.69
C GLY A 27 20.67 3.67 -16.91
N PHE A 28 21.77 3.21 -16.32
CA PHE A 28 21.78 2.04 -15.43
C PHE A 28 20.72 2.16 -14.30
N ILE A 29 20.59 3.35 -13.70
CA ILE A 29 19.63 3.62 -12.62
C ILE A 29 18.19 3.42 -13.09
N SER A 30 17.80 3.94 -14.26
CA SER A 30 16.42 3.80 -14.75
C SER A 30 16.10 2.34 -15.08
N THR A 31 17.07 1.59 -15.59
CA THR A 31 16.94 0.14 -15.82
C THR A 31 16.79 -0.65 -14.52
N LEU A 32 17.58 -0.34 -13.50
CA LEU A 32 17.48 -0.95 -12.17
C LEU A 32 16.10 -0.69 -11.55
N VAL A 33 15.68 0.58 -11.50
CA VAL A 33 14.38 0.98 -10.93
C VAL A 33 13.24 0.29 -11.67
N PHE A 34 13.25 0.28 -13.01
CA PHE A 34 12.23 -0.42 -13.78
C PHE A 34 12.17 -1.92 -13.45
N SER A 35 13.33 -2.56 -13.29
CA SER A 35 13.42 -3.97 -12.93
C SER A 35 12.83 -4.25 -11.55
N VAL A 36 13.07 -3.37 -10.57
CA VAL A 36 12.46 -3.43 -9.24
C VAL A 36 10.95 -3.25 -9.34
N ILE A 37 10.46 -2.24 -10.06
CA ILE A 37 9.01 -2.01 -10.25
C ILE A 37 8.35 -3.23 -10.91
N HIS A 38 8.99 -3.82 -11.91
CA HIS A 38 8.47 -5.02 -12.58
C HIS A 38 8.44 -6.23 -11.64
N LEU A 39 9.49 -6.43 -10.84
CA LEU A 39 9.53 -7.49 -9.83
C LEU A 39 8.41 -7.31 -8.79
N LEU A 40 8.27 -6.11 -8.23
CA LEU A 40 7.23 -5.80 -7.26
C LEU A 40 5.83 -6.00 -7.85
N TRP A 41 5.62 -5.58 -9.10
CA TRP A 41 4.35 -5.84 -9.80
C TRP A 41 4.08 -7.34 -9.94
N CYS A 42 5.10 -8.14 -10.32
CA CYS A 42 5.03 -9.60 -10.39
C CYS A 42 4.90 -10.32 -9.03
N LEU A 43 5.06 -9.62 -7.90
CA LEU A 43 4.81 -10.17 -6.57
C LEU A 43 3.43 -9.76 -6.06
N SER A 44 2.72 -8.88 -6.78
CA SER A 44 1.50 -8.25 -6.31
C SER A 44 0.28 -9.14 -6.49
N LEU A 45 -0.23 -9.66 -5.36
CA LEU A 45 -1.44 -10.49 -5.31
C LEU A 45 -2.66 -9.83 -5.99
N ILE A 46 -2.80 -8.51 -5.93
CA ILE A 46 -3.91 -7.81 -6.59
C ILE A 46 -3.86 -8.00 -8.12
N GLU A 47 -2.67 -8.07 -8.71
CA GLU A 47 -2.51 -8.30 -10.15
C GLU A 47 -2.90 -9.72 -10.54
N ILE A 48 -2.57 -10.69 -9.70
CA ILE A 48 -3.01 -12.08 -9.86
C ILE A 48 -4.54 -12.15 -9.80
N PHE A 49 -5.17 -11.51 -8.80
CA PHE A 49 -6.63 -11.50 -8.69
C PHE A 49 -7.30 -10.82 -9.88
N LYS A 50 -6.73 -9.74 -10.40
CA LYS A 50 -7.21 -9.10 -11.64
C LYS A 50 -7.11 -10.03 -12.84
N GLY A 51 -5.97 -10.70 -13.04
CA GLY A 51 -5.79 -11.63 -14.15
C GLY A 51 -6.75 -12.83 -14.08
N ILE A 52 -6.97 -13.39 -12.88
CA ILE A 52 -7.95 -14.47 -12.67
C ILE A 52 -9.38 -13.99 -12.93
N ALA A 53 -9.76 -12.80 -12.44
CA ALA A 53 -11.11 -12.28 -12.62
C ALA A 53 -11.43 -11.97 -14.09
N VAL A 54 -10.49 -11.35 -14.81
CA VAL A 54 -10.67 -11.00 -16.23
C VAL A 54 -10.68 -12.26 -17.10
N SER A 55 -9.80 -13.23 -16.85
CA SER A 55 -9.76 -14.47 -17.64
C SER A 55 -11.04 -15.31 -17.52
N ARG A 56 -11.75 -15.24 -16.38
CA ARG A 56 -13.05 -15.90 -16.19
C ARG A 56 -14.23 -15.18 -16.84
N SER A 57 -14.12 -13.88 -17.11
CA SER A 57 -15.23 -13.07 -17.63
C SER A 57 -14.72 -11.96 -18.56
N PRO A 58 -14.18 -12.34 -19.74
CA PRO A 58 -13.53 -11.39 -20.65
C PRO A 58 -14.50 -10.35 -21.24
N SER A 59 -15.76 -10.71 -21.46
CA SER A 59 -16.80 -9.79 -21.98
C SER A 59 -17.14 -8.64 -21.03
N THR A 60 -16.76 -8.73 -19.75
CA THR A 60 -17.02 -7.70 -18.73
C THR A 60 -15.74 -7.26 -18.02
N GLU A 61 -14.62 -7.26 -18.74
CA GLU A 61 -13.27 -7.00 -18.25
C GLU A 61 -13.18 -5.83 -17.24
N ARG A 62 -13.71 -4.65 -17.58
CA ARG A 62 -13.66 -3.47 -16.70
C ARG A 62 -14.35 -3.71 -15.35
N LYS A 63 -15.49 -4.40 -15.35
CA LYS A 63 -16.27 -4.72 -14.15
C LYS A 63 -15.57 -5.81 -13.33
N SER A 64 -15.10 -6.88 -13.99
CA SER A 64 -14.33 -7.95 -13.35
C SER A 64 -13.08 -7.44 -12.67
N ARG A 65 -12.36 -6.49 -13.31
CA ARG A 65 -11.19 -5.83 -12.73
C ARG A 65 -11.55 -5.00 -11.49
N ALA A 66 -12.64 -4.23 -11.54
CA ALA A 66 -13.08 -3.45 -10.39
C ALA A 66 -13.43 -4.36 -9.20
N ASN A 67 -14.19 -5.42 -9.45
CA ASN A 67 -14.55 -6.40 -8.42
C ASN A 67 -13.33 -7.08 -7.79
N ALA A 68 -12.30 -7.40 -8.58
CA ALA A 68 -11.06 -7.97 -8.05
C ALA A 68 -10.32 -7.00 -7.10
N ILE A 69 -10.31 -5.71 -7.44
CA ILE A 69 -9.74 -4.65 -6.58
C ILE A 69 -10.53 -4.52 -5.29
N ASP A 70 -11.85 -4.52 -5.37
CA ASP A 70 -12.72 -4.38 -4.20
C ASP A 70 -12.58 -5.61 -3.28
N PHE A 71 -12.60 -6.82 -3.85
CA PHE A 71 -12.37 -8.07 -3.10
C PHE A 71 -11.02 -8.09 -2.39
N HIS A 72 -9.93 -7.77 -3.10
CA HIS A 72 -8.59 -7.69 -2.51
C HIS A 72 -8.54 -6.67 -1.37
N THR A 73 -9.21 -5.53 -1.55
CA THR A 73 -9.27 -4.45 -0.56
C THR A 73 -9.99 -4.93 0.70
N VAL A 74 -11.14 -5.59 0.56
CA VAL A 74 -11.86 -6.18 1.69
C VAL A 74 -11.01 -7.25 2.39
N LEU A 75 -10.37 -8.15 1.62
CA LEU A 75 -9.54 -9.22 2.15
C LEU A 75 -8.40 -8.68 3.03
N LYS A 76 -7.62 -7.71 2.53
CA LYS A 76 -6.51 -7.14 3.31
C LYS A 76 -7.00 -6.44 4.59
N TRP A 77 -8.17 -5.79 4.54
CA TRP A 77 -8.79 -5.14 5.70
C TRP A 77 -9.23 -6.17 6.76
N VAL A 78 -9.84 -7.27 6.35
CA VAL A 78 -10.19 -8.37 7.26
C VAL A 78 -8.94 -8.92 7.95
N ILE A 79 -7.85 -9.12 7.18
CA ILE A 79 -6.58 -9.63 7.71
C ILE A 79 -5.99 -8.68 8.76
N VAL A 80 -5.88 -7.38 8.46
CA VAL A 80 -5.28 -6.44 9.43
C VAL A 80 -6.14 -6.28 10.68
N LEU A 81 -7.46 -6.25 10.55
CA LEU A 81 -8.38 -6.17 11.68
C LEU A 81 -8.32 -7.44 12.54
N PHE A 82 -8.19 -8.61 11.92
CA PHE A 82 -7.96 -9.86 12.64
C PHE A 82 -6.70 -9.78 13.51
N PHE A 83 -5.57 -9.31 12.96
CA PHE A 83 -4.32 -9.15 13.71
C PHE A 83 -4.41 -8.10 14.81
N LEU A 84 -5.15 -7.01 14.59
CA LEU A 84 -5.37 -5.98 15.60
C LEU A 84 -6.20 -6.48 16.79
N VAL A 85 -7.27 -7.25 16.52
CA VAL A 85 -8.18 -7.78 17.54
C VAL A 85 -7.54 -8.97 18.28
N TYR A 86 -6.84 -9.84 17.56
CA TYR A 86 -6.22 -11.06 18.08
C TYR A 86 -4.69 -11.01 17.97
N PRO A 87 -4.01 -10.19 18.82
CA PRO A 87 -2.56 -10.00 18.72
C PRO A 87 -1.73 -11.21 19.18
N ARG A 88 -2.34 -12.28 19.70
CA ARG A 88 -1.66 -13.43 20.31
C ARG A 88 -1.80 -14.71 19.50
N GLY A 89 -0.89 -15.63 19.74
CA GLY A 89 -1.00 -17.03 19.35
C GLY A 89 -0.23 -17.41 18.08
N LEU A 90 -0.45 -18.65 17.65
CA LEU A 90 0.24 -19.22 16.48
C LEU A 90 -0.05 -18.44 15.20
N ALA A 91 -1.26 -17.88 15.09
CA ALA A 91 -1.66 -17.05 13.96
C ALA A 91 -0.74 -15.85 13.77
N TRP A 92 -0.29 -15.19 14.84
CA TRP A 92 0.69 -14.11 14.73
C TRP A 92 2.06 -14.60 14.27
N LYS A 93 2.57 -15.67 14.89
CA LYS A 93 3.90 -16.23 14.57
C LYS A 93 4.04 -16.59 13.09
N VAL A 94 2.98 -17.13 12.50
CA VAL A 94 2.96 -17.51 11.08
C VAL A 94 2.53 -16.34 10.18
N GLY A 95 1.64 -15.48 10.67
CA GLY A 95 0.96 -14.48 9.86
C GLY A 95 1.56 -13.08 9.87
N VAL A 96 2.55 -12.80 10.72
CA VAL A 96 3.25 -11.50 10.75
C VAL A 96 3.87 -11.14 9.40
N GLY A 97 4.44 -12.13 8.69
CA GLY A 97 4.99 -11.94 7.35
C GLY A 97 3.91 -11.57 6.34
N THR A 98 2.72 -12.17 6.45
CA THR A 98 1.56 -11.83 5.62
C THR A 98 1.11 -10.39 5.85
N LEU A 99 1.02 -9.94 7.11
CA LEU A 99 0.67 -8.57 7.43
C LEU A 99 1.71 -7.58 6.89
N ALA A 100 3.00 -7.87 7.08
CA ALA A 100 4.10 -7.04 6.57
C ALA A 100 4.06 -6.96 5.03
N TYR A 101 3.81 -8.08 4.37
CA TYR A 101 3.62 -8.16 2.93
C TYR A 101 2.45 -7.27 2.48
N PHE A 102 1.26 -7.39 3.09
CA PHE A 102 0.12 -6.57 2.67
C PHE A 102 0.33 -5.08 2.94
N LEU A 103 1.03 -4.72 4.02
CA LEU A 103 1.38 -3.34 4.32
C LEU A 103 2.32 -2.77 3.25
N PHE A 104 3.39 -3.49 2.92
CA PHE A 104 4.34 -3.10 1.89
C PHE A 104 3.70 -3.01 0.50
N MET A 105 2.90 -4.02 0.13
CA MET A 105 2.22 -4.03 -1.16
C MET A 105 1.11 -3.00 -1.24
N ASN A 106 0.50 -2.59 -0.12
CA ASN A 106 -0.42 -1.46 -0.10
C ASN A 106 0.28 -0.15 -0.48
N LEU A 107 1.48 0.10 0.06
CA LEU A 107 2.28 1.27 -0.33
C LEU A 107 2.72 1.18 -1.79
N PHE A 108 3.28 0.05 -2.21
CA PHE A 108 3.74 -0.16 -3.58
C PHE A 108 2.59 -0.02 -4.60
N SER A 109 1.45 -0.70 -4.39
CA SER A 109 0.32 -0.61 -5.31
C SER A 109 -0.22 0.82 -5.39
N TYR A 110 -0.26 1.56 -4.29
CA TYR A 110 -0.69 2.95 -4.31
C TYR A 110 0.27 3.81 -5.13
N PHE A 111 1.58 3.73 -4.85
CA PHE A 111 2.64 4.39 -5.63
C PHE A 111 2.55 4.03 -7.13
N TYR A 112 2.43 2.74 -7.44
CA TYR A 112 2.42 2.26 -8.82
C TYR A 112 1.25 2.83 -9.62
N TYR A 113 0.03 2.78 -9.07
CA TYR A 113 -1.16 3.22 -9.80
C TYR A 113 -1.39 4.73 -9.83
N HIS A 114 -0.85 5.46 -8.84
CA HIS A 114 -1.10 6.89 -8.72
C HIS A 114 0.10 7.75 -9.14
N LEU A 115 1.31 7.20 -9.17
CA LEU A 115 2.50 7.95 -9.56
C LEU A 115 3.20 7.32 -10.77
N TRP A 116 3.46 6.01 -10.76
CA TRP A 116 4.26 5.37 -11.83
C TRP A 116 3.50 5.18 -13.14
N LYS A 117 2.34 4.52 -13.10
CA LYS A 117 1.47 4.24 -14.25
C LYS A 117 0.53 5.40 -14.57
N TYR A 118 0.59 6.49 -13.80
CA TYR A 118 -0.39 7.55 -13.91
C TYR A 118 -0.31 8.22 -15.28
N GLU A 119 -1.33 8.01 -16.09
CA GLU A 119 -1.54 8.77 -17.33
C GLU A 119 -2.53 9.88 -17.01
N PRO A 120 -2.13 11.17 -17.15
CA PRO A 120 -3.06 12.27 -16.98
C PRO A 120 -4.20 12.10 -17.99
N PRO A 121 -5.46 12.35 -17.60
CA PRO A 121 -6.56 12.29 -18.56
C PRO A 121 -6.30 13.30 -19.68
N THR A 122 -6.18 12.82 -20.90
CA THR A 122 -6.01 13.64 -22.12
C THR A 122 -7.29 14.37 -22.51
N GLU A 123 -8.44 13.95 -21.98
CA GLU A 123 -9.76 14.56 -22.21
C GLU A 123 -10.35 15.10 -20.89
N ILE A 124 -9.78 16.18 -20.36
CA ILE A 124 -10.35 16.92 -19.22
C ILE A 124 -11.55 17.78 -19.68
N ALA A 125 -11.68 18.04 -20.98
CA ALA A 125 -12.58 19.06 -21.51
C ALA A 125 -14.05 18.63 -21.71
N SER A 126 -14.41 17.34 -21.71
CA SER A 126 -15.72 16.93 -22.25
C SER A 126 -16.83 16.68 -21.22
N LYS A 127 -16.55 16.31 -19.95
CA LYS A 127 -17.58 16.01 -18.94
C LYS A 127 -17.13 16.28 -17.47
N PRO A 128 -17.49 17.42 -16.85
CA PRO A 128 -17.07 17.78 -15.50
C PRO A 128 -17.53 16.78 -14.42
N ASP A 129 -18.72 16.21 -14.53
CA ASP A 129 -19.24 15.23 -13.54
C ASP A 129 -18.39 13.95 -13.47
N VAL A 130 -17.90 13.50 -14.63
CA VAL A 130 -17.04 12.32 -14.74
C VAL A 130 -15.67 12.59 -14.12
N PHE A 131 -15.17 13.82 -14.24
CA PHE A 131 -13.93 14.26 -13.60
C PHE A 131 -14.09 14.28 -12.07
N HIS A 132 -15.14 14.92 -11.55
CA HIS A 132 -15.42 14.97 -10.11
C HIS A 132 -15.55 13.56 -9.49
N ALA A 133 -16.29 12.65 -10.12
CA ALA A 133 -16.44 11.28 -9.63
C ALA A 133 -15.11 10.52 -9.60
N ARG A 134 -14.23 10.72 -10.59
CA ARG A 134 -12.89 10.10 -10.63
C ARG A 134 -11.98 10.65 -9.52
N THR A 135 -11.99 11.96 -9.30
CA THR A 135 -11.22 12.62 -8.25
C THR A 135 -11.67 12.15 -6.86
N ASN A 136 -12.98 12.11 -6.60
CA ASN A 136 -13.53 11.59 -5.34
C ASN A 136 -13.12 10.13 -5.09
N ARG A 137 -13.20 9.28 -6.12
CA ARG A 137 -12.76 7.88 -6.01
C ARG A 137 -11.28 7.76 -5.67
N ARG A 138 -10.41 8.59 -6.29
CA ARG A 138 -8.97 8.61 -5.98
C ARG A 138 -8.70 9.03 -4.54
N PHE A 139 -9.38 10.07 -4.07
CA PHE A 139 -9.26 10.53 -2.69
C PHE A 139 -9.70 9.46 -1.69
N ILE A 140 -10.84 8.79 -1.93
CA ILE A 140 -11.30 7.70 -1.06
C ILE A 140 -10.28 6.55 -1.03
N LEU A 141 -9.75 6.15 -2.19
CA LEU A 141 -8.74 5.09 -2.26
C LEU A 141 -7.43 5.49 -1.58
N PHE A 142 -7.03 6.76 -1.65
CA PHE A 142 -5.92 7.31 -0.88
C PHE A 142 -6.18 7.19 0.62
N ALA A 143 -7.29 7.75 1.09
CA ALA A 143 -7.65 7.75 2.51
C ALA A 143 -7.71 6.33 3.06
N LEU A 144 -8.31 5.39 2.32
CA LEU A 144 -8.33 3.97 2.69
C LEU A 144 -6.93 3.35 2.72
N SER A 145 -6.05 3.69 1.76
CA SER A 145 -4.68 3.14 1.73
C SER A 145 -3.83 3.69 2.86
N PHE A 146 -3.99 4.98 3.19
CA PHE A 146 -3.29 5.63 4.30
C PHE A 146 -3.81 5.13 5.65
N LEU A 147 -5.13 5.07 5.85
CA LEU A 147 -5.74 4.49 7.05
C LEU A 147 -5.35 3.02 7.23
N TYR A 148 -5.29 2.24 6.15
CA TYR A 148 -4.81 0.87 6.20
C TYR A 148 -3.39 0.79 6.77
N SER A 149 -2.51 1.74 6.42
CA SER A 149 -1.16 1.77 6.95
C SER A 149 -1.13 2.08 8.45
N ILE A 150 -1.92 3.04 8.92
CA ILE A 150 -2.06 3.36 10.35
C ILE A 150 -2.57 2.15 11.12
N VAL A 151 -3.64 1.50 10.64
CA VAL A 151 -4.21 0.32 11.31
C VAL A 151 -3.24 -0.87 11.26
N GLY A 152 -2.48 -1.03 10.18
CA GLY A 152 -1.43 -2.05 10.05
C GLY A 152 -0.30 -1.89 11.07
N PHE A 153 0.22 -0.67 11.24
CA PHE A 153 1.23 -0.40 12.27
C PHE A 153 0.64 -0.50 13.69
N ALA A 154 -0.61 -0.11 13.91
CA ALA A 154 -1.28 -0.33 15.19
C ALA A 154 -1.36 -1.83 15.54
N ALA A 155 -1.63 -2.69 14.56
CA ALA A 155 -1.59 -4.14 14.76
C ALA A 155 -0.18 -4.61 15.15
N PHE A 156 0.88 -4.11 14.51
CA PHE A 156 2.26 -4.41 14.91
C PHE A 156 2.61 -3.92 16.31
N PHE A 157 2.17 -2.72 16.67
CA PHE A 157 2.42 -2.15 18.00
C PHE A 157 1.70 -2.95 19.09
N ARG A 158 0.51 -3.46 18.81
CA ARG A 158 -0.23 -4.30 19.76
C ARG A 158 0.24 -5.76 19.78
N GLY A 159 0.79 -6.25 18.69
CA GLY A 159 1.31 -7.62 18.59
C GLY A 159 2.63 -7.83 19.36
N PRO A 160 3.28 -9.00 19.20
CA PRO A 160 4.59 -9.32 19.75
C PRO A 160 5.68 -8.28 19.51
N TRP A 161 5.65 -7.55 18.39
CA TRP A 161 6.59 -6.46 18.14
C TRP A 161 6.36 -5.24 19.05
N GLY A 162 5.20 -5.16 19.70
CA GLY A 162 4.90 -4.22 20.77
C GLY A 162 5.78 -4.35 22.00
N ALA A 163 6.44 -5.50 22.21
CA ALA A 163 7.42 -5.66 23.29
C ALA A 163 8.63 -4.73 23.13
N GLU A 164 8.89 -4.30 21.90
CA GLU A 164 9.99 -3.42 21.51
C GLU A 164 9.63 -1.94 21.65
N LEU A 165 8.41 -1.63 22.10
CA LEU A 165 7.86 -0.29 22.22
C LEU A 165 7.25 -0.10 23.61
N ARG A 166 7.37 1.12 24.14
CA ARG A 166 6.77 1.49 25.42
C ARG A 166 5.89 2.72 25.26
N LEU A 167 4.73 2.67 25.92
CA LEU A 167 3.89 3.82 26.15
C LEU A 167 3.85 4.06 27.67
N PHE A 168 4.41 5.19 28.09
CA PHE A 168 4.85 5.40 29.48
C PHE A 168 5.84 4.28 29.87
N ASP A 169 5.56 3.59 30.98
CA ASP A 169 6.36 2.48 31.49
C ASP A 169 5.83 1.11 31.09
N ARG A 170 4.82 1.06 30.20
CA ARG A 170 4.15 -0.20 29.80
C ARG A 170 4.57 -0.61 28.40
N SER A 171 4.81 -1.92 28.24
CA SER A 171 4.95 -2.53 26.92
C SER A 171 3.69 -2.31 26.10
N MET A 172 3.86 -2.05 24.80
CA MET A 172 2.73 -1.97 23.86
C MET A 172 2.18 -3.35 23.47
N GLU A 173 2.92 -4.42 23.79
CA GLU A 173 2.45 -5.77 23.57
C GLU A 173 1.13 -6.00 24.32
N ASN A 174 0.07 -6.29 23.58
CA ASN A 174 -1.28 -6.44 24.10
C ASN A 174 -1.88 -5.18 24.74
N ALA A 175 -1.35 -3.98 24.44
CA ALA A 175 -1.95 -2.71 24.83
C ALA A 175 -3.35 -2.53 24.20
N PRO A 176 -4.31 -1.88 24.89
CA PRO A 176 -5.65 -1.63 24.36
C PRO A 176 -5.65 -1.16 22.90
N ILE A 177 -6.65 -1.57 22.12
CA ILE A 177 -6.74 -1.21 20.69
C ILE A 177 -6.72 0.32 20.51
N THR A 178 -7.35 1.05 21.43
CA THR A 178 -7.33 2.52 21.46
C THR A 178 -5.92 3.08 21.56
N ASP A 179 -5.09 2.51 22.44
CA ASP A 179 -3.73 2.98 22.70
C ASP A 179 -2.82 2.66 21.52
N ALA A 180 -2.97 1.47 20.93
CA ALA A 180 -2.24 1.07 19.74
C ALA A 180 -2.59 1.95 18.52
N LEU A 181 -3.88 2.25 18.31
CA LEU A 181 -4.33 3.16 17.26
C LEU A 181 -3.85 4.59 17.52
N ALA A 182 -3.98 5.10 18.75
CA ALA A 182 -3.54 6.44 19.11
C ALA A 182 -2.02 6.60 18.92
N ALA A 183 -1.22 5.62 19.36
CA ALA A 183 0.22 5.61 19.17
C ALA A 183 0.61 5.56 17.69
N SER A 184 -0.09 4.73 16.90
CA SER A 184 0.11 4.64 15.45
C SER A 184 -0.25 5.93 14.72
N VAL A 185 -1.39 6.55 15.05
CA VAL A 185 -1.79 7.85 14.50
C VAL A 185 -0.77 8.92 14.88
N ALA A 186 -0.39 9.01 16.16
CA ALA A 186 0.58 9.99 16.63
C ALA A 186 1.91 9.85 15.89
N ASN A 187 2.45 8.63 15.77
CA ASN A 187 3.70 8.40 15.07
C ASN A 187 3.58 8.67 13.55
N ALA A 188 2.46 8.30 12.92
CA ALA A 188 2.22 8.56 11.50
C ALA A 188 2.24 10.05 11.15
N PHE A 189 1.79 10.90 12.07
CA PHE A 189 1.80 12.37 11.94
C PHE A 189 2.95 13.04 12.70
N THR A 190 3.94 12.27 13.15
CA THR A 190 5.11 12.78 13.90
C THR A 190 4.76 13.55 15.18
N PHE A 191 3.57 13.33 15.75
CA PHE A 191 3.11 13.87 17.02
C PHE A 191 3.48 12.96 18.20
N THR A 192 4.63 12.29 18.14
CA THR A 192 5.04 11.30 19.12
C THR A 192 5.16 11.95 20.50
N PRO A 193 4.23 11.68 21.44
CA PRO A 193 4.36 12.21 22.78
C PRO A 193 5.62 11.61 23.41
N GLY A 194 6.32 12.36 24.27
CA GLY A 194 7.57 11.88 24.90
C GLY A 194 7.44 10.58 25.71
N GLN A 195 6.23 10.08 25.88
CA GLN A 195 5.88 8.83 26.54
C GLN A 195 5.85 7.62 25.59
N PHE A 196 5.79 7.81 24.27
CA PHE A 196 5.85 6.70 23.30
C PHE A 196 7.29 6.55 22.79
N VAL A 197 8.02 5.61 23.38
CA VAL A 197 9.46 5.45 23.16
C VAL A 197 9.81 4.02 22.74
N PRO A 198 10.75 3.84 21.80
CA PRO A 198 11.27 2.53 21.46
C PRO A 198 12.14 1.98 22.60
N ALA A 199 11.96 0.70 22.93
CA ALA A 199 12.77 -0.01 23.93
C ALA A 199 14.02 -0.67 23.32
N SER A 200 14.10 -0.77 21.99
CA SER A 200 15.21 -1.39 21.26
C SER A 200 15.46 -0.76 19.89
N HIS A 201 16.57 -1.13 19.25
CA HIS A 201 16.87 -0.75 17.86
C HIS A 201 15.80 -1.21 16.87
N PHE A 202 15.18 -2.37 17.12
CA PHE A 202 14.07 -2.85 16.28
C PHE A 202 12.84 -1.95 16.45
N GLY A 203 12.51 -1.54 17.68
CA GLY A 203 11.46 -0.57 17.95
C GLY A 203 11.70 0.75 17.20
N TYR A 204 12.93 1.27 17.22
CA TYR A 204 13.31 2.46 16.45
C TYR A 204 13.08 2.27 14.94
N ALA A 205 13.53 1.15 14.39
CA ALA A 205 13.33 0.83 12.97
C ALA A 205 11.84 0.75 12.62
N LEU A 206 11.02 0.15 13.50
CA LEU A 206 9.58 0.02 13.30
C LEU A 206 8.88 1.39 13.27
N LEU A 207 9.17 2.28 14.22
CA LEU A 207 8.64 3.64 14.25
C LEU A 207 9.07 4.45 13.03
N THR A 208 10.37 4.37 12.67
CA THR A 208 10.94 5.06 11.51
C THR A 208 10.31 4.57 10.21
N THR A 209 10.08 3.26 10.09
CA THR A 209 9.42 2.68 8.91
C THR A 209 8.02 3.23 8.75
N GLN A 210 7.25 3.39 9.83
CA GLN A 210 5.93 4.01 9.74
C GLN A 210 6.00 5.48 9.29
N VAL A 211 6.93 6.26 9.86
CA VAL A 211 7.12 7.66 9.43
C VAL A 211 7.46 7.74 7.94
N PHE A 212 8.34 6.84 7.47
CA PHE A 212 8.66 6.73 6.04
C PHE A 212 7.42 6.41 5.19
N TYR A 213 6.57 5.48 5.63
CA TYR A 213 5.31 5.17 4.93
C TYR A 213 4.41 6.40 4.84
N SER A 214 4.21 7.11 5.96
CA SER A 214 3.40 8.33 5.99
C SER A 214 3.95 9.39 5.03
N PHE A 215 5.27 9.58 5.04
CA PHE A 215 5.94 10.52 4.15
C PHE A 215 5.71 10.16 2.68
N VAL A 216 5.88 8.90 2.28
CA VAL A 216 5.65 8.48 0.89
C VAL A 216 4.19 8.69 0.48
N PHE A 217 3.21 8.36 1.33
CA PHE A 217 1.81 8.64 1.05
C PHE A 217 1.54 10.13 0.85
N LEU A 218 2.11 10.98 1.71
CA LEU A 218 2.01 12.43 1.63
C LEU A 218 2.63 12.99 0.34
N VAL A 219 3.81 12.49 -0.05
CA VAL A 219 4.45 12.89 -1.31
C VAL A 219 3.59 12.49 -2.52
N VAL A 220 3.06 11.27 -2.54
CA VAL A 220 2.23 10.82 -3.67
C VAL A 220 0.96 11.67 -3.80
N ILE A 221 0.25 11.95 -2.70
CA ILE A 221 -0.97 12.77 -2.79
C ILE A 221 -0.67 14.20 -3.21
N LEU A 222 0.45 14.79 -2.75
CA LEU A 222 0.87 16.12 -3.19
C LEU A 222 1.16 16.14 -4.69
N VAL A 223 1.95 15.19 -5.21
CA VAL A 223 2.29 15.14 -6.63
C VAL A 223 1.05 14.94 -7.50
N VAL A 224 0.12 14.07 -7.09
CA VAL A 224 -1.11 13.79 -7.84
C VAL A 224 -2.12 14.94 -7.78
N SER A 225 -2.04 15.79 -6.75
CA SER A 225 -2.93 16.95 -6.59
C SER A 225 -2.46 18.17 -7.38
N LEU A 226 -1.21 18.19 -7.86
CA LEU A 226 -0.71 19.29 -8.69
C LEU A 226 -1.34 19.22 -10.09
N PRO A 227 -1.82 20.34 -10.64
CA PRO A 227 -2.32 20.37 -12.00
C PRO A 227 -1.20 20.01 -12.98
N PRO A 228 -1.49 19.23 -14.05
CA PRO A 228 -0.50 18.97 -15.08
C PRO A 228 -0.05 20.30 -15.69
N LYS A 229 1.26 20.48 -15.87
CA LYS A 229 1.82 21.66 -16.54
C LYS A 229 1.21 21.75 -17.95
N SER A 230 0.49 22.84 -18.20
CA SER A 230 -0.05 23.22 -19.50
C SER A 230 1.06 23.54 -20.49
#